data_AF-A0A2P2J3F7-F1
#
_entry.id   AF-A0A2P2J3F7-F1
#
_cell.length_a   1.000
_cell.length_b   1.000
_cell.length_c   1.000
_cell.angle_alpha   90.00
_cell.angle_beta   90.00
_cell.angle_gamma   90.00
#
_symmetry.space_group_name_H-M   'P 1'
#
loop_
_entity.id
_entity.type
_entity.pdbx_description
1 polymer ?
#
loop_
_entity_poly.entity_id
_entity_poly.type
_entity_poly.pdbx_seq_one_letter_code
_entity_poly.pdbx_strand_id
1 'polypeptide(L)'
;MTEAAIRKKPGMVSVKDMPVLQDGPPPGGFPPIRYARRIPNKGPSAMAIFLAAFGAFSYGMYQVGKGNKIRRWVFFFVGNVRNLALLMLLCRCFVWYLLGFGIWVLFFY
;
A
#
# COMPACT_ATOMS: atom_id res chain seq x y z
N MET A 1 -35.76 67.84 25.21
CA MET A 1 -37.02 67.93 24.42
C MET A 1 -36.83 68.31 22.95
N THR A 2 -35.60 68.43 22.43
CA THR A 2 -35.32 68.82 21.03
C THR A 2 -35.27 67.65 20.05
N GLU A 3 -35.05 66.42 20.54
CA GLU A 3 -34.93 65.23 19.70
C GLU A 3 -36.19 64.92 18.87
N ALA A 4 -37.38 65.26 19.40
CA ALA A 4 -38.64 65.10 18.69
C ALA A 4 -38.80 66.03 17.48
N ALA A 5 -38.12 67.17 17.47
CA ALA A 5 -38.12 68.10 16.33
C ALA A 5 -37.14 67.64 15.24
N ILE A 6 -36.05 66.97 15.62
CA ILE A 6 -34.99 66.51 14.70
C ILE A 6 -35.38 65.19 14.02
N ARG A 7 -35.88 64.21 14.79
CA ARG A 7 -36.30 62.88 14.29
C ARG A 7 -37.77 62.86 13.90
N LYS A 8 -38.21 63.82 13.08
CA LYS A 8 -39.62 64.01 12.74
C LYS A 8 -40.05 63.07 11.61
N LYS A 9 -41.12 62.30 11.83
CA LYS A 9 -41.88 61.59 10.79
C LYS A 9 -43.19 62.36 10.52
N PRO A 10 -43.61 62.58 9.25
CA PRO A 10 -44.90 63.22 8.98
C PRO A 10 -46.05 62.36 9.54
N GLY A 11 -46.95 62.97 10.32
CA GLY A 11 -48.10 62.30 10.94
C GLY A 11 -47.88 61.68 12.33
N MET A 12 -46.77 61.99 13.01
CA MET A 12 -46.48 61.47 14.36
C MET A 12 -47.34 62.14 15.44
N VAL A 13 -48.17 61.37 16.16
CA VAL A 13 -49.07 61.84 17.23
C VAL A 13 -48.47 61.70 18.63
N SER A 14 -47.47 60.83 18.79
CA SER A 14 -46.82 60.53 20.08
C SER A 14 -45.32 60.39 19.92
N VAL A 15 -44.59 60.72 20.99
CA VAL A 15 -43.12 60.60 21.05
C VAL A 15 -42.65 59.15 20.88
N LYS A 16 -43.51 58.16 21.15
CA LYS A 16 -43.19 56.73 20.99
C LYS A 16 -43.03 56.27 19.54
N ASP A 17 -43.64 56.99 18.58
CA ASP A 17 -43.63 56.63 17.16
C ASP A 17 -42.45 57.26 16.40
N MET A 18 -41.47 57.78 17.15
CA MET A 18 -40.27 58.38 16.59
C MET A 18 -39.47 57.33 15.80
N PRO A 19 -39.03 57.65 14.57
CA PRO A 19 -38.22 56.74 13.79
C PRO A 19 -36.88 56.50 14.49
N VAL A 20 -36.62 55.24 14.85
CA VAL A 20 -35.33 54.77 15.33
C VAL A 20 -34.83 53.72 14.35
N LEU A 21 -33.87 54.10 13.52
CA LEU A 21 -33.14 53.17 12.66
C LEU A 21 -31.87 52.78 13.39
N GLN A 22 -31.86 51.61 14.02
CA GLN A 22 -30.67 51.05 14.66
C GLN A 22 -30.02 50.07 13.68
N ASP A 23 -28.69 50.06 13.64
CA ASP A 23 -27.93 49.04 12.92
C ASP A 23 -28.13 47.70 13.61
N GLY A 24 -29.01 46.88 13.03
CA GLY A 24 -29.35 45.55 13.52
C GLY A 24 -28.93 44.47 12.53
N PRO A 25 -28.85 43.21 12.98
CA PRO A 25 -28.74 42.09 12.05
C PRO A 25 -29.95 42.10 11.11
N PRO A 26 -29.77 41.67 9.85
CA PRO A 26 -30.88 41.56 8.92
C PRO A 26 -31.99 40.66 9.50
N PRO A 27 -33.27 40.91 9.16
CA PRO A 27 -34.35 40.01 9.54
C PRO A 27 -34.08 38.62 8.93
N GLY A 28 -33.64 37.67 9.75
CA GLY A 28 -33.14 36.36 9.31
C GLY A 28 -31.75 35.98 9.84
N GLY A 29 -31.00 36.94 10.42
CA GLY A 29 -29.70 36.68 11.04
C GLY A 29 -28.56 36.40 10.04
N PHE A 30 -27.38 36.09 10.57
CA PHE A 30 -26.21 35.72 9.77
C PHE A 30 -26.14 34.21 9.55
N PRO A 31 -25.55 33.75 8.44
CA PRO A 31 -25.33 32.33 8.22
C PRO A 31 -24.44 31.74 9.32
N PRO A 32 -24.66 30.47 9.70
CA PRO A 32 -23.90 29.84 10.78
C PRO A 32 -22.44 29.64 10.38
N ILE A 33 -21.54 30.30 11.11
CA ILE A 33 -20.10 30.16 10.92
C ILE A 33 -19.61 28.90 11.63
N ARG A 34 -18.91 28.04 10.91
CA ARG A 34 -18.31 26.81 11.47
C ARG A 34 -16.97 27.14 12.10
N TYR A 35 -16.92 27.23 13.42
CA TYR A 35 -15.70 27.56 14.19
C TYR A 35 -14.88 26.32 14.58
N ALA A 36 -15.48 25.13 14.58
CA ALA A 36 -14.84 23.90 15.05
C ALA A 36 -13.91 23.27 14.00
N ARG A 37 -12.76 22.77 14.45
CA ARG A 37 -11.85 21.98 13.63
C ARG A 37 -12.48 20.63 13.28
N ARG A 38 -12.57 20.31 11.99
CA ARG A 38 -13.05 19.02 11.50
C ARG A 38 -11.91 18.24 10.84
N ILE A 39 -11.28 17.36 11.60
CA ILE A 39 -10.32 16.38 11.05
C ILE A 39 -11.08 15.09 10.77
N PRO A 40 -11.25 14.70 9.50
CA PRO A 40 -11.96 13.47 9.16
C PRO A 40 -11.05 12.24 9.32
N ASN A 41 -11.38 11.35 10.25
CA ASN A 41 -10.68 10.06 10.41
C ASN A 41 -11.23 9.01 9.43
N LYS A 42 -10.89 9.16 8.14
CA LYS A 42 -11.33 8.25 7.06
C LYS A 42 -10.40 7.03 6.86
N GLY A 43 -9.49 6.78 7.78
CA GLY A 43 -8.54 5.67 7.69
C GLY A 43 -9.22 4.32 7.93
N PRO A 44 -8.65 3.23 7.38
CA PRO A 44 -9.08 1.88 7.71
C PRO A 44 -8.90 1.62 9.22
N SER A 45 -9.80 0.83 9.81
CA SER A 45 -9.72 0.48 11.22
C SER A 45 -8.44 -0.30 11.53
N ALA A 46 -7.98 -0.24 12.79
CA ALA A 46 -6.77 -0.93 13.22
C ALA A 46 -6.80 -2.43 12.88
N MET A 47 -7.96 -3.08 13.09
CA MET A 47 -8.14 -4.49 12.74
C MET A 47 -8.12 -4.74 11.22
N ALA A 48 -8.63 -3.82 10.41
CA ALA A 48 -8.56 -3.96 8.96
C ALA A 48 -7.10 -3.96 8.48
N ILE A 49 -6.26 -3.06 9.01
CA ILE A 49 -4.83 -3.01 8.68
C ILE A 49 -4.13 -4.29 9.15
N PHE A 50 -4.42 -4.74 10.37
CA PHE A 50 -3.81 -5.94 10.93
C PHE A 50 -4.15 -7.20 10.13
N LEU A 51 -5.44 -7.40 9.82
CA LEU A 51 -5.89 -8.56 9.03
C LEU A 51 -5.37 -8.51 7.61
N ALA A 52 -5.26 -7.33 6.99
CA ALA A 52 -4.67 -7.18 5.66
C ALA A 52 -3.18 -7.58 5.67
N ALA A 53 -2.40 -7.09 6.64
CA ALA A 53 -0.99 -7.43 6.76
C ALA A 53 -0.79 -8.91 7.07
N PHE A 54 -1.55 -9.47 8.02
CA PHE A 54 -1.47 -10.87 8.39
C PHE A 54 -1.92 -11.80 7.24
N GLY A 55 -2.99 -11.44 6.53
CA GLY A 55 -3.47 -12.15 5.35
C GLY A 55 -2.44 -12.15 4.22
N ALA A 56 -1.87 -10.99 3.91
CA ALA A 56 -0.82 -10.87 2.90
C ALA A 56 0.43 -11.68 3.27
N PHE A 57 0.84 -11.65 4.54
CA PHE A 57 2.00 -12.40 5.03
C PHE A 57 1.77 -13.92 4.97
N SER A 58 0.67 -14.40 5.53
CA SER A 58 0.35 -15.83 5.56
C SER A 58 0.20 -16.40 4.14
N TYR A 59 -0.48 -15.67 3.25
CA TYR A 59 -0.59 -16.07 1.84
C TYR A 59 0.75 -16.00 1.10
N GLY A 60 1.54 -14.96 1.33
CA GLY A 60 2.88 -14.83 0.75
C GLY A 60 3.78 -16.01 1.13
N MET A 61 3.80 -16.38 2.41
CA MET A 61 4.59 -17.51 2.91
C MET A 61 4.12 -18.85 2.34
N TYR A 62 2.81 -19.03 2.13
CA TYR A 62 2.28 -20.21 1.46
C TYR A 62 2.80 -20.34 0.02
N GLN A 63 2.81 -19.24 -0.74
CA GLN A 63 3.30 -19.24 -2.12
C GLN A 63 4.82 -19.45 -2.19
N VAL A 64 5.59 -18.87 -1.26
CA VAL A 64 7.03 -19.13 -1.12
C VAL A 64 7.29 -20.61 -0.84
N GLY A 65 6.48 -21.25 0.01
CA GLY A 65 6.58 -22.68 0.28
C GLY A 65 6.39 -23.53 -0.98
N LYS A 66 5.37 -23.25 -1.78
CA LYS A 66 5.15 -23.90 -3.08
C LYS A 66 6.32 -23.68 -4.04
N GLY A 67 6.78 -22.45 -4.17
CA GLY A 67 7.92 -22.10 -5.03
C GLY A 67 9.21 -22.82 -4.62
N ASN A 68 9.48 -22.92 -3.32
CA ASN A 68 10.65 -23.63 -2.80
C ASN A 68 10.57 -25.15 -3.05
N LYS A 69 9.38 -25.75 -2.97
CA LYS A 69 9.19 -27.17 -3.32
C LYS A 69 9.53 -27.44 -4.79
N ILE A 70 9.07 -26.56 -5.68
CA ILE A 70 9.37 -26.65 -7.12
C ILE A 70 10.87 -26.44 -7.36
N ARG A 71 11.47 -25.41 -6.77
CA ARG A 71 12.91 -25.12 -6.90
C ARG A 71 13.77 -26.30 -6.46
N ARG A 72 13.41 -26.98 -5.37
CA ARG A 72 14.11 -28.19 -4.90
C ARG A 72 14.01 -29.35 -5.89
N TRP A 73 12.83 -29.57 -6.46
CA TRP A 73 12.63 -30.58 -7.49
C TRP A 73 13.48 -30.31 -8.74
N VAL A 74 13.46 -29.07 -9.21
CA VAL A 74 14.28 -28.64 -10.35
C VAL A 74 15.77 -28.76 -10.04
N PHE A 75 16.21 -28.32 -8.87
CA PHE A 75 17.62 -28.43 -8.46
C PHE A 75 18.08 -29.88 -8.39
N PHE A 76 17.28 -30.76 -7.79
CA PHE A 76 17.58 -32.19 -7.73
C PHE A 76 17.66 -32.79 -9.14
N PHE A 77 16.69 -32.50 -10.00
CA PHE A 77 16.67 -33.03 -11.37
C PHE A 77 17.88 -32.56 -12.17
N VAL A 78 18.15 -31.25 -12.20
CA VAL A 78 19.29 -30.68 -12.93
C VAL A 78 20.62 -31.18 -12.36
N GLY A 79 20.76 -31.23 -11.04
CA GLY A 79 21.97 -31.71 -10.38
C GLY A 79 22.24 -33.20 -10.65
N ASN A 80 21.20 -34.03 -10.56
CA ASN A 80 21.32 -35.47 -10.76
C ASN A 80 21.63 -35.81 -12.22
N VAL A 81 20.94 -35.18 -13.18
CA VAL A 81 21.24 -35.32 -14.62
C VAL A 81 22.68 -34.89 -14.93
N ARG A 82 23.13 -33.76 -14.38
CA ARG A 82 24.49 -33.24 -14.63
C ARG A 82 25.57 -34.14 -14.02
N ASN A 83 25.37 -34.66 -12.81
CA ASN A 83 26.32 -35.56 -12.15
C ASN A 83 26.38 -36.94 -12.82
N LEU A 84 25.23 -37.49 -13.24
CA LEU A 84 25.18 -38.77 -13.96
C LEU A 84 25.86 -38.67 -15.34
N ALA A 85 25.61 -37.58 -16.07
CA ALA A 85 26.26 -37.31 -17.36
C ALA A 85 27.78 -37.13 -17.22
N LEU A 86 28.24 -36.41 -16.18
CA LEU A 86 29.66 -36.26 -15.87
C LEU A 86 30.32 -37.60 -15.51
N LEU A 87 29.65 -38.42 -14.70
CA LEU A 87 30.15 -39.76 -14.34
C LEU A 87 30.31 -40.64 -15.58
N MET A 88 29.32 -40.66 -16.47
CA MET A 88 29.40 -41.40 -17.72
C MET A 88 30.53 -40.90 -18.62
N LEU A 89 30.72 -39.59 -18.75
CA LEU A 89 31.80 -39.01 -19.53
C LEU A 89 33.19 -39.35 -18.95
N LEU A 90 33.36 -39.20 -17.63
CA LEU A 90 34.59 -39.53 -16.93
C LEU A 90 34.94 -41.01 -17.04
N CYS A 91 33.95 -41.90 -16.86
CA CYS A 91 34.16 -43.33 -16.99
C CYS A 91 34.56 -43.72 -18.43
N ARG A 92 33.98 -43.06 -19.43
CA ARG A 92 34.33 -43.26 -20.85
C ARG A 92 35.75 -42.77 -21.14
N CYS A 93 36.14 -41.60 -20.65
CA CYS A 93 37.52 -41.11 -20.77
C CYS A 93 38.52 -42.04 -20.07
N PHE A 94 38.19 -42.56 -18.88
CA PHE A 94 39.06 -43.48 -18.14
C PHE A 94 39.28 -44.81 -18.86
N VAL A 95 38.22 -45.37 -19.45
CA VAL A 95 38.32 -46.60 -20.27
C VAL A 95 39.18 -46.36 -21.52
N TRP A 96 39.02 -45.23 -22.20
CA TRP A 96 39.87 -44.85 -23.34
C TRP A 96 41.33 -44.64 -22.93
N TYR A 97 41.58 -44.07 -21.74
CA TYR A 97 42.93 -43.89 -21.21
C TYR A 97 43.60 -45.25 -20.94
N LEU A 98 42.89 -46.19 -20.30
CA LEU A 98 43.39 -47.54 -20.02
C LEU A 98 43.63 -48.36 -21.30
N LEU A 99 42.68 -48.33 -22.24
CA LEU A 99 42.82 -49.03 -23.52
C LEU A 99 43.96 -48.43 -24.37
N GLY A 100 44.06 -47.10 -24.44
CA GLY A 100 45.12 -46.41 -25.16
C GLY A 100 46.51 -46.66 -24.55
N PHE A 101 46.63 -46.63 -23.23
CA PHE A 101 47.89 -46.89 -22.53
C PHE A 101 48.33 -48.36 -22.67
N GLY A 102 47.38 -49.31 -22.60
CA GLY A 102 47.66 -50.73 -22.81
C GLY A 102 48.15 -51.04 -24.22
N ILE A 103 47.56 -50.43 -25.25
CA ILE A 103 47.99 -50.58 -26.65
C ILE A 103 49.38 -49.95 -26.86
N TRP A 104 49.67 -48.82 -26.23
CA TRP A 104 50.96 -48.14 -26.34
C TRP A 104 52.11 -48.94 -25.72
N VAL A 105 51.88 -49.58 -24.57
CA VAL A 105 52.87 -50.46 -23.91
C VAL A 105 53.15 -51.73 -24.73
N LEU A 106 52.13 -52.30 -25.39
CA LEU A 106 52.27 -53.49 -26.22
C LEU A 106 53.02 -53.26 -27.54
N PHE A 107 53.14 -52.00 -27.99
CA PHE A 107 53.82 -51.64 -29.23
C PHE A 107 55.27 -51.17 -29.02
N PHE A 108 55.66 -50.88 -27.77
CA PHE A 108 56.99 -50.35 -27.41
C PHE A 108 57.84 -51.33 -26.56
N TYR A 109 57.35 -52.54 -26.32
CA TYR A 109 58.08 -53.69 -25.75
C TYR A 109 58.00 -54.87 -26.71
#